data_AF-A0A1G5YZV1-F1
#
_entry.id   AF-A0A1G5YZV1-F1
#
_cell.length_a   1.000
_cell.length_b   1.000
_cell.length_c   1.000
_cell.angle_alpha   90.00
_cell.angle_beta   90.00
_cell.angle_gamma   90.00
#
_symmetry.space_group_name_H-M   'P 1'
#
loop_
_entity.id
_entity.type
_entity.pdbx_description
1 polymer ?
#
loop_
_entity_poly.entity_id
_entity_poly.type
_entity_poly.pdbx_seq_one_letter_code
_entity_poly.pdbx_strand_id
1 'polypeptide(L)' 'MTGQLFFPDSLSEQIFTTVAPYNDRPGKRDTSNASDGIARQAGPRSQAALREAADAYQALMIIAVKPR' A
#
# COMPACT_ATOMS: atom_id res chain seq x y z
N MET A 1 -9.89 5.36 -16.76
CA MET A 1 -9.39 4.13 -16.13
C MET A 1 -9.52 4.31 -14.63
N THR A 2 -9.95 3.28 -13.92
CA THR A 2 -10.00 3.25 -12.45
C THR A 2 -9.13 2.09 -11.99
N GLY A 3 -8.31 2.30 -10.97
CA GLY A 3 -7.42 1.28 -10.40
C GLY A 3 -7.16 1.58 -8.94
N GLN A 4 -6.43 0.68 -8.28
CA GLN A 4 -5.98 0.84 -6.89
C GLN A 4 -4.46 0.70 -6.82
N LEU A 5 -3.86 1.35 -5.83
CA LEU A 5 -2.43 1.30 -5.53
C LEU A 5 -2.27 0.62 -4.18
N PHE A 6 -1.34 -0.33 -4.09
CA PHE A 6 -1.06 -1.06 -2.86
C PHE A 6 0.33 -0.72 -2.33
N PHE A 7 0.47 -0.65 -1.01
CA PHE A 7 1.76 -0.49 -0.34
C PHE A 7 2.36 -1.86 0.01
N PRO A 8 3.69 -1.98 0.18
CA PRO A 8 4.30 -3.19 0.69
C PRO A 8 3.73 -3.59 2.06
N ASP A 9 3.51 -4.88 2.26
CA ASP A 9 2.94 -5.41 3.52
C ASP A 9 3.82 -5.12 4.72
N SER A 10 5.14 -5.22 4.57
CA SER A 10 6.10 -4.97 5.66
C SER A 10 6.06 -3.54 6.17
N LEU A 11 5.99 -2.56 5.26
CA LEU A 11 5.90 -1.15 5.66
C LEU A 11 4.54 -0.86 6.30
N SER A 12 3.47 -1.40 5.72
CA SER A 12 2.12 -1.22 6.27
C SER A 12 2.06 -1.75 7.71
N GLU A 13 2.59 -2.96 7.94
CA GLU A 13 2.68 -3.55 9.29
C GLU A 13 3.48 -2.68 10.26
N GLN A 14 4.64 -2.17 9.84
CA GLN A 14 5.46 -1.28 10.66
C GLN A 14 4.68 -0.02 11.05
N ILE A 15 4.02 0.65 10.11
CA ILE A 15 3.24 1.87 10.37
C ILE A 15 2.08 1.56 11.32
N PHE A 16 1.33 0.49 11.07
CA PHE A 16 0.21 0.05 11.91
C PHE A 16 0.61 -0.30 13.33
N THR A 17 1.87 -0.64 13.59
CA THR A 17 2.34 -1.04 14.92
C THR A 17 3.14 0.04 15.64
N THR A 18 3.72 1.02 14.92
CA THR A 18 4.70 1.96 15.51
C THR A 18 4.36 3.44 15.35
N VAL A 19 3.47 3.82 14.43
CA VAL A 19 3.25 5.24 14.10
C VAL A 19 1.85 5.69 14.51
N ALA A 20 1.78 6.74 15.34
CA ALA A 20 0.51 7.36 15.70
C ALA A 20 -0.11 8.13 14.51
N PRO A 21 -1.44 8.12 14.35
CA PRO A 21 -2.44 7.45 15.18
C PRO A 21 -2.77 6.01 14.71
N TYR A 22 -1.98 5.42 13.81
CA TYR A 22 -2.26 4.09 13.26
C TYR A 22 -2.04 2.98 14.29
N ASN A 23 -1.03 3.12 15.14
CA ASN A 23 -0.74 2.20 16.25
C ASN A 23 -1.75 2.25 17.40
N ASP A 24 -2.58 3.30 17.47
CA ASP A 24 -3.64 3.44 18.47
C ASP A 24 -4.96 2.81 17.99
N ARG A 25 -5.03 2.33 16.75
CA ARG A 25 -6.24 1.71 16.21
C ARG A 25 -6.55 0.42 17.00
N PRO A 26 -7.80 0.22 17.46
CA PRO A 26 -8.16 -1.01 18.14
C PRO A 26 -8.15 -2.17 17.13
N GLY A 27 -7.30 -3.15 17.38
CA GLY A 27 -7.18 -4.36 16.55
C GLY A 27 -5.85 -4.41 15.79
N LYS A 28 -5.31 -5.64 15.63
CA LYS A 28 -4.19 -5.87 14.72
C LYS A 28 -4.67 -5.74 13.30
N ARG A 29 -3.75 -5.35 12.40
CA ARG A 29 -3.97 -5.40 10.97
C ARG A 29 -4.50 -6.81 10.60
N ASP A 30 -5.66 -6.85 9.96
CA ASP A 30 -6.37 -8.10 9.63
C ASP A 30 -6.23 -8.49 8.14
N THR A 31 -5.82 -7.53 7.30
CA THR A 31 -5.75 -7.69 5.85
C THR A 31 -4.37 -7.33 5.31
N SER A 32 -3.75 -8.29 4.60
CA SER A 32 -2.52 -8.13 3.84
C SER A 32 -2.80 -8.15 2.35
N ASN A 33 -1.84 -7.73 1.51
CA ASN A 33 -1.98 -7.85 0.06
C ASN A 33 -2.18 -9.31 -0.38
N ALA A 34 -1.67 -10.26 0.40
CA ALA A 34 -1.87 -11.70 0.15
C ALA A 34 -3.28 -12.19 0.54
N SER A 35 -3.95 -11.57 1.51
CA SER A 35 -5.33 -11.92 1.90
C SER A 35 -6.41 -11.04 1.24
N ASP A 36 -6.03 -9.92 0.65
CA ASP A 36 -6.92 -9.04 -0.11
C ASP A 36 -7.20 -9.58 -1.53
N GLY A 37 -8.47 -9.78 -1.86
CA GLY A 37 -8.89 -10.31 -3.17
C GLY A 37 -8.58 -9.37 -4.34
N ILE A 38 -8.67 -8.06 -4.13
CA ILE A 38 -8.42 -7.04 -5.14
C ILE A 38 -6.91 -6.91 -5.37
N ALA A 39 -6.09 -6.89 -4.32
CA ALA A 39 -4.63 -6.83 -4.43
C ALA A 39 -4.08 -8.05 -5.19
N ARG A 40 -4.58 -9.25 -4.87
CA ARG A 40 -4.21 -10.48 -5.59
C ARG A 40 -4.59 -10.43 -7.06
N GLN A 41 -5.79 -9.94 -7.39
CA GLN A 41 -6.23 -9.81 -8.78
C GLN A 41 -5.46 -8.72 -9.55
N ALA A 42 -5.16 -7.60 -8.90
CA ALA A 42 -4.41 -6.49 -9.48
C ALA A 42 -2.92 -6.85 -9.71
N GLY A 43 -2.40 -7.78 -8.92
CA GLY A 43 -1.06 -8.32 -9.07
C GLY A 43 0.07 -7.35 -8.71
N PRO A 44 1.34 -7.80 -8.82
CA PRO A 44 2.48 -7.07 -8.29
C PRO A 44 2.75 -5.72 -8.96
N ARG A 45 2.25 -5.50 -10.18
CA ARG A 45 2.41 -4.23 -10.91
C ARG A 45 1.57 -3.08 -10.33
N SER A 46 0.62 -3.39 -9.47
CA SER A 46 -0.22 -2.40 -8.78
C SER A 46 0.35 -2.00 -7.41
N GLN A 47 1.50 -2.58 -7.01
CA GLN A 47 2.22 -2.17 -5.81
C GLN A 47 3.14 -0.99 -6.13
N ALA A 48 3.11 0.05 -5.29
CA ALA A 48 3.97 1.22 -5.45
C ALA A 48 5.43 0.93 -5.07
N ALA A 49 6.34 1.55 -5.81
CA ALA A 49 7.71 1.74 -5.35
C ALA A 49 7.71 2.83 -4.27
N LEU A 50 8.41 2.58 -3.17
CA LEU A 50 8.45 3.49 -2.02
C LEU A 50 9.87 3.96 -1.73
N ARG A 51 9.96 5.23 -1.32
CA ARG A 51 11.16 5.84 -0.77
C ARG A 51 10.79 6.61 0.50
N GLU A 52 11.55 6.38 1.57
CA GLU A 52 11.47 7.20 2.77
C GLU A 52 12.18 8.54 2.53
N ALA A 53 11.52 9.64 2.92
CA ALA A 53 12.03 11.00 2.92
C ALA A 53 12.00 11.54 4.37
N ALA A 54 12.51 12.75 4.59
CA ALA A 54 12.72 13.28 5.94
C ALA A 54 11.46 13.27 6.84
N ASP A 55 10.29 13.51 6.26
CA ASP A 55 9.02 13.64 6.98
C ASP A 55 7.86 12.92 6.28
N ALA A 56 8.15 12.11 5.26
CA ALA A 56 7.13 11.48 4.43
C ALA A 56 7.63 10.21 3.72
N TYR A 57 6.69 9.36 3.30
CA TYR A 57 6.95 8.33 2.29
C TYR A 57 6.54 8.84 0.91
N GLN A 58 7.45 8.74 -0.05
CA GLN A 58 7.17 9.02 -1.45
C GLN A 58 6.80 7.73 -2.16
N ALA A 59 5.60 7.71 -2.74
CA ALA A 59 5.09 6.59 -3.50
C ALA A 59 5.10 6.89 -5.00
N LEU A 60 5.65 5.97 -5.79
CA LEU A 60 5.70 6.04 -7.24
C LEU A 60 5.01 4.81 -7.84
N MET A 61 4.10 5.05 -8.78
CA MET A 61 3.50 4.02 -9.61
C MET A 61 3.41 4.52 -11.06
N ILE A 62 3.91 3.72 -12.00
CA ILE A 62 3.82 4.03 -13.43
C ILE A 62 2.58 3.35 -13.98
N ILE A 63 1.66 4.14 -14.56
CA ILE A 63 0.41 3.65 -15.11
C ILE A 63 0.40 3.88 -16.62
N ALA A 64 0.41 2.80 -17.39
CA ALA A 64 0.16 2.85 -18.83
C ALA A 64 -1.36 2.80 -19.08
N VAL A 65 -1.90 3.86 -19.69
CA VAL A 65 -3.32 3.95 -20.06
C VAL A 65 -3.45 3.96 -21.58
N LYS A 66 -4.40 3.19 -22.12
CA LYS A 66 -4.83 3.36 -23.51
C LYS A 66 -5.93 4.43 -23.55
N PRO A 67 -5.71 5.57 -24.23
CA PRO A 67 -6.76 6.56 -24.43
C PRO A 67 -7.92 5.95 -25.23
N ARG A 68 -9.14 6.44 -24.97
CA ARG A 68 -10.30 6.13 -25.84
C ARG A 68 -10.28 6.99 -27.08
#